data_AF-A0AAV8W8Z4-F1
#
_entry.id   AF-A0AAV8W8Z4-F1
#
_cell.length_a   1.000
_cell.length_b   1.000
_cell.length_c   1.000
_cell.angle_alpha   90.00
_cell.angle_beta   90.00
_cell.angle_gamma   90.00
#
_symmetry.space_group_name_H-M   'P 1'
#
loop_
_entity.id
_entity.type
_entity.pdbx_description
1 polymer ?
#
loop_
_entity_poly.entity_id
_entity_poly.type
_entity_poly.pdbx_seq_one_letter_code
_entity_poly.pdbx_strand_id
1 'polypeptide(L)'
;MGYRAISDLDSPIFKVDLKSVQTNILIMRLEGTGIVARDFQQRIAEVKDDDPVKVSVRASSRDSNFVRFVTYWEITDEDVDVAIQKIVFVIKELENKSSK
;
A
#
# COMPACT_ATOMS: atom_id res chain seq x y z
N MET A 1 10.81 -7.36 -9.61
CA MET A 1 11.14 -7.52 -8.17
C MET A 1 10.17 -6.81 -7.22
N GLY A 2 9.24 -5.97 -7.71
CA GLY A 2 8.51 -5.01 -6.88
C GLY A 2 7.80 -5.52 -5.62
N TYR A 3 6.74 -6.33 -5.73
CA TYR A 3 5.82 -6.51 -4.59
C TYR A 3 6.27 -7.47 -3.49
N ARG A 4 7.42 -8.15 -3.64
CA ARG A 4 7.97 -9.03 -2.59
C ARG A 4 8.30 -8.26 -1.32
N ALA A 5 8.83 -7.05 -1.45
CA ALA A 5 9.15 -6.20 -0.30
C ALA A 5 7.95 -5.93 0.63
N ILE A 6 6.72 -5.91 0.10
CA ILE A 6 5.50 -5.74 0.91
C ILE A 6 5.13 -7.05 1.60
N SER A 7 5.24 -8.18 0.90
CA SER A 7 5.02 -9.51 1.49
C SER A 7 6.06 -9.83 2.57
N ASP A 8 7.31 -9.39 2.36
CA ASP A 8 8.45 -9.64 3.25
C ASP A 8 8.38 -8.83 4.56
N LEU A 9 7.47 -7.85 4.66
CA LEU A 9 7.20 -7.14 5.92
C LEU A 9 6.54 -8.05 6.98
N ASP A 10 5.96 -9.17 6.58
CA ASP A 10 5.21 -10.11 7.43
C ASP A 10 4.26 -9.43 8.43
N SER A 11 3.58 -8.36 8.00
CA SER A 11 2.66 -7.62 8.86
C SER A 11 1.51 -8.55 9.31
N PRO A 12 1.10 -8.51 10.60
CA PRO A 12 -0.08 -9.23 11.06
C PRO A 12 -1.38 -8.58 10.57
N ILE A 13 -1.33 -7.34 10.10
CA ILE A 13 -2.50 -6.54 9.70
C ILE A 13 -2.64 -6.49 8.16
N PHE A 14 -1.53 -6.34 7.45
CA PHE A 14 -1.52 -6.17 6.00
C PHE A 14 -1.02 -7.44 5.33
N LYS A 15 -1.94 -8.20 4.72
CA LYS A 15 -1.61 -9.42 3.97
C LYS A 15 -1.75 -9.19 2.46
N VAL A 16 -0.79 -9.72 1.71
CA VAL A 16 -0.69 -9.61 0.26
C VAL A 16 -0.73 -10.99 -0.38
N ASP A 17 -1.57 -11.16 -1.40
CA ASP A 17 -1.55 -12.35 -2.25
C ASP A 17 -0.71 -12.09 -3.50
N LEU A 18 0.53 -12.58 -3.49
CA LEU A 18 1.43 -12.48 -4.65
C LEU A 18 1.10 -13.48 -5.76
N LYS A 19 0.32 -14.53 -5.51
CA LYS A 19 0.02 -15.57 -6.52
C LYS A 19 -1.02 -15.12 -7.55
N SER A 20 -1.89 -14.18 -7.17
CA SER A 20 -2.90 -13.59 -8.07
C SER A 20 -2.40 -12.35 -8.84
N VAL A 21 -1.16 -11.91 -8.61
CA VAL A 21 -0.46 -10.83 -9.35
C VAL A 21 0.02 -11.33 -10.72
N GLN A 22 -0.89 -11.94 -11.50
CA GLN A 22 -0.70 -12.13 -12.96
C GLN A 22 -1.41 -11.05 -13.78
N THR A 23 -2.14 -10.17 -13.08
CA THR A 23 -2.76 -8.98 -13.63
C THR A 23 -2.13 -7.77 -12.94
N ASN A 24 -2.22 -6.59 -13.57
CA ASN A 24 -1.82 -5.28 -13.03
C ASN A 24 -2.57 -4.86 -11.75
N ILE A 25 -3.06 -5.82 -10.96
CA ILE A 25 -3.95 -5.64 -9.83
C ILE A 25 -3.33 -6.32 -8.62
N LEU A 26 -2.97 -5.51 -7.63
CA LEU A 26 -2.61 -5.98 -6.29
C LEU A 26 -3.80 -5.76 -5.37
N ILE A 27 -4.26 -6.81 -4.69
CA ILE A 27 -5.31 -6.73 -3.67
C ILE A 27 -4.66 -6.88 -2.30
N MET A 28 -4.83 -5.87 -1.46
CA MET A 28 -4.41 -5.86 -0.07
C MET A 28 -5.64 -6.00 0.83
N ARG A 29 -5.56 -6.95 1.76
CA ARG A 29 -6.56 -7.15 2.80
C ARG A 29 -6.02 -6.60 4.12
N LEU A 30 -6.84 -5.79 4.78
CA LEU A 30 -6.60 -5.26 6.11
C LEU A 30 -7.34 -6.15 7.12
N GLU A 31 -6.62 -6.73 8.06
CA GLU A 31 -7.16 -7.54 9.16
C GLU A 31 -6.83 -6.87 10.50
N GLY A 32 -7.82 -6.37 11.23
CA GLY A 32 -7.61 -5.70 12.52
C GLY A 32 -8.60 -4.57 12.83
N THR A 33 -8.56 -4.03 14.05
CA THR A 33 -9.68 -3.31 14.68
C THR A 33 -9.62 -1.78 14.63
N GLY A 34 -8.90 -1.15 13.69
CA GLY A 34 -8.80 0.32 13.72
C GLY A 34 -8.36 1.04 12.45
N ILE A 35 -7.78 0.35 11.47
CA ILE A 35 -7.36 0.97 10.21
C ILE A 35 -8.40 0.67 9.14
N VAL A 36 -9.08 1.70 8.66
CA VAL A 36 -10.04 1.57 7.56
C VAL A 36 -9.30 1.72 6.23
N ALA A 37 -9.62 0.87 5.26
CA ALA A 37 -9.05 0.90 3.91
C ALA A 37 -9.13 2.27 3.24
N ARG A 38 -10.18 3.06 3.56
CA ARG A 38 -10.34 4.43 3.08
C ARG A 38 -9.27 5.37 3.64
N ASP A 39 -8.95 5.27 4.92
CA ASP A 39 -7.95 6.14 5.55
C ASP A 39 -6.56 5.82 5.01
N PHE A 40 -6.26 4.54 4.85
CA PHE A 40 -5.04 4.09 4.19
C PHE A 40 -4.97 4.60 2.74
N GLN A 41 -6.04 4.42 1.96
CA GLN A 41 -6.14 4.88 0.57
C GLN A 41 -5.95 6.40 0.45
N GLN A 42 -6.52 7.17 1.38
CA GLN A 42 -6.36 8.61 1.38
C GLN A 42 -4.90 8.98 1.68
N ARG A 43 -4.29 8.34 2.69
CA ARG A 43 -2.94 8.68 3.12
C ARG A 43 -1.86 8.35 2.08
N ILE A 44 -1.98 7.24 1.35
CA ILE A 44 -1.03 6.89 0.27
C ILE A 44 -1.14 7.84 -0.93
N ALA A 45 -2.30 8.49 -1.12
CA ALA A 45 -2.51 9.48 -2.17
C ALA A 45 -2.00 10.87 -1.77
N GLU A 46 -1.93 11.18 -0.48
CA GLU A 46 -1.40 12.44 0.05
C GLU A 46 0.13 12.49 0.00
N VAL A 47 0.68 13.65 -0.38
CA VAL A 47 2.12 13.96 -0.30
C VAL A 47 2.31 15.07 0.73
N LYS A 48 3.03 14.77 1.81
CA LYS A 48 3.37 15.71 2.88
C LYS A 48 4.82 16.13 2.80
N ASP A 49 5.18 17.27 3.40
CA ASP A 49 6.53 17.84 3.35
C ASP A 49 7.57 17.00 4.12
N ASP A 50 7.16 16.20 5.08
CA ASP A 50 7.99 15.28 5.86
C ASP A 50 8.07 13.87 5.26
N ASP A 51 7.31 13.57 4.20
CA ASP A 51 7.36 12.25 3.56
C ASP A 51 8.73 11.99 2.94
N PRO A 52 9.34 10.80 3.17
CA PRO A 52 10.65 10.45 2.59
C PRO A 52 10.60 10.31 1.07
N VAL A 53 9.41 10.03 0.51
CA VAL A 53 9.16 9.90 -0.92
C VAL A 53 7.98 10.79 -1.33
N LYS A 54 8.21 11.68 -2.29
CA LYS A 54 7.23 12.68 -2.77
C LYS A 54 6.39 12.15 -3.94
N VAL A 55 5.76 11.00 -3.75
CA VAL A 55 4.90 10.35 -4.75
C VAL A 55 3.50 10.14 -4.19
N SER A 56 2.50 10.38 -5.04
CA SER A 56 1.09 10.07 -4.78
C SER A 56 0.75 8.72 -5.39
N VAL A 57 0.37 7.75 -4.57
CA VAL A 57 -0.05 6.42 -5.03
C VAL A 57 -1.57 6.36 -5.01
N ARG A 58 -2.18 6.14 -6.17
CA ARG A 58 -3.63 5.98 -6.29
C ARG A 58 -4.02 4.51 -6.09
N ALA A 59 -5.00 4.30 -5.22
CA ALA A 59 -5.66 3.02 -5.04
C ALA A 59 -7.17 3.21 -4.90
N SER A 60 -7.93 2.16 -5.18
CA SER A 60 -9.37 2.13 -4.90
C SER A 60 -9.62 1.25 -3.69
N SER A 61 -10.33 1.75 -2.69
CA SER A 61 -10.95 0.90 -1.67
C SER A 61 -12.29 0.41 -2.21
N ARG A 62 -12.54 -0.90 -2.10
CA ARG A 62 -13.83 -1.50 -2.51
C ARG A 62 -14.77 -1.63 -1.32
N ASP A 63 -14.20 -1.88 -0.14
CA ASP A 63 -14.87 -2.18 1.12
C ASP A 63 -13.97 -1.64 2.27
N SER A 64 -14.43 -1.67 3.52
CA SER A 64 -13.66 -1.18 4.68
C SER A 64 -12.30 -1.86 4.87
N ASN A 65 -12.11 -3.05 4.29
CA ASN A 65 -10.95 -3.91 4.55
C ASN A 65 -10.14 -4.24 3.29
N PHE A 66 -10.54 -3.76 2.11
CA PHE A 66 -9.90 -4.14 0.85
C PHE A 66 -9.44 -2.91 0.07
N VAL A 67 -8.15 -2.91 -0.25
CA VAL A 67 -7.49 -1.89 -1.07
C VAL A 67 -6.98 -2.56 -2.33
N ARG A 68 -7.38 -2.03 -3.48
CA ARG A 68 -6.97 -2.49 -4.80
C ARG A 68 -6.07 -1.44 -5.44
N PHE A 69 -4.85 -1.85 -5.76
CA PHE A 69 -3.93 -1.08 -6.58
C PHE A 69 -4.09 -1.51 -8.03
N VAL A 70 -4.05 -0.55 -8.95
CA VAL A 70 -4.00 -0.82 -10.39
C VAL A 70 -2.75 -0.16 -10.93
N THR A 71 -1.79 -0.98 -11.34
CA THR A 71 -0.48 -0.52 -11.82
C THR A 71 -0.58 -0.43 -13.35
N TYR A 72 -0.84 0.78 -13.86
CA TYR A 72 -1.16 1.00 -15.28
C TYR A 72 0.03 0.75 -16.21
N TRP A 73 -0.24 0.57 -17.51
CA TRP A 73 0.76 0.44 -18.57
C TRP A 73 1.57 1.76 -18.69
N GLU A 74 2.89 1.72 -18.87
CA GLU A 74 3.87 2.85 -18.82
C GLU A 74 4.48 3.22 -17.46
N ILE A 75 4.30 2.43 -16.41
CA ILE A 75 5.16 2.53 -15.21
C ILE A 75 6.51 1.85 -15.44
N THR A 76 7.58 2.58 -15.13
CA THR A 76 8.95 2.03 -15.11
C THR A 76 9.17 1.18 -13.85
N ASP A 77 10.25 0.40 -13.83
CA ASP A 77 10.63 -0.33 -12.62
C ASP A 77 10.94 0.66 -11.47
N GLU A 78 11.50 1.83 -11.80
CA GLU A 78 11.74 2.91 -10.84
C GLU A 78 10.44 3.47 -10.25
N ASP A 79 9.40 3.66 -11.07
CA ASP A 79 8.07 4.12 -10.60
C ASP A 79 7.44 3.12 -9.63
N VAL A 80 7.63 1.83 -9.90
CA VAL A 80 7.17 0.74 -9.02
C VAL A 80 7.92 0.79 -7.69
N ASP A 81 9.24 0.96 -7.72
CA ASP A 81 10.06 1.01 -6.51
C ASP A 81 9.71 2.21 -5.61
N VAL A 82 9.52 3.40 -6.17
CA VAL A 82 9.11 4.58 -5.38
C VAL A 82 7.68 4.44 -4.84
N ALA A 83 6.77 3.82 -5.59
CA ALA A 83 5.42 3.52 -5.12
C ALA A 83 5.45 2.53 -3.94
N ILE A 84 6.28 1.50 -4.02
CA ILE A 84 6.47 0.53 -2.92
C ILE A 84 7.03 1.25 -1.69
N GLN A 85 8.06 2.08 -1.83
CA GLN A 85 8.63 2.83 -0.71
C GLN A 85 7.57 3.69 -0.01
N LYS A 86 6.71 4.37 -0.79
CA LYS A 86 5.59 5.14 -0.25
C LYS A 86 4.58 4.27 0.50
N ILE A 87 4.19 3.13 -0.08
CA ILE A 87 3.25 2.18 0.54
C ILE A 87 3.82 1.66 1.87
N VAL A 88 5.07 1.21 1.89
CA VAL A 88 5.75 0.70 3.09
C VAL A 88 5.83 1.77 4.17
N PHE A 89 6.16 3.01 3.81
CA PHE A 89 6.20 4.12 4.75
C PHE A 89 4.84 4.37 5.41
N VAL A 90 3.76 4.44 4.63
CA VAL A 90 2.41 4.68 5.15
C VAL A 90 1.92 3.52 6.02
N ILE A 91 2.22 2.26 5.66
CA ILE A 91 1.91 1.10 6.51
C ILE A 91 2.53 1.27 7.89
N LYS A 92 3.85 1.51 7.96
CA LYS A 92 4.57 1.71 9.23
C LYS A 92 4.05 2.90 10.02
N GLU A 93 3.71 4.00 9.34
CA GLU A 93 3.13 5.18 9.99
C GLU A 93 1.81 4.86 10.69
N LEU A 94 0.93 4.10 10.04
CA LEU A 94 -0.37 3.75 10.59
C LEU A 94 -0.27 2.69 11.68
N GLU A 95 0.58 1.66 11.52
CA GLU A 95 0.82 0.65 12.56
C GLU A 95 1.34 1.28 13.87
N ASN A 96 2.26 2.25 13.75
CA ASN A 96 2.77 3.02 14.89
C ASN A 96 1.69 3.88 15.57
N LYS A 97 0.69 4.37 14.82
CA LYS A 97 -0.43 5.14 15.37
C LYS A 97 -1.48 4.24 16.03
N SER A 98 -1.72 3.04 15.50
CA SER A 98 -2.68 2.08 16.05
C SER A 98 -2.17 1.29 17.25
N SER A 99 -0.86 1.33 17.52
CA SER A 99 -0.23 0.69 18.70
C SER A 99 -0.14 1.63 19.93
N LYS A 100 -0.70 2.84 19.84
CA LYS A 100 -0.87 3.80 20.95
C LYS A 100 -2.32 3.83 21.40
#